data_AF-A0A8J2HW53-F1
#
_entry.id   AF-A0A8J2HW53-F1
#
_cell.length_a   1.000
_cell.length_b   1.000
_cell.length_c   1.000
_cell.angle_alpha   90.00
_cell.angle_beta   90.00
_cell.angle_gamma   90.00
#
_symmetry.space_group_name_H-M   'P 1'
#
loop_
_entity.id
_entity.type
_entity.pdbx_description
1 polymer ?
#
loop_
_entity_poly.entity_id
_entity_poly.type
_entity_poly.pdbx_seq_one_letter_code
_entity_poly.pdbx_strand_id
1 'polypeptide(L)'
;MLIPAGDITHGGLSLNETPAWLEAKKVIEAESGYQIVQWHRDELSEELKKFVESNAIRYPTIVSRGAGGNLSEVMTNSELAACKGDAQSVISRLREKGIVQQKAPSSSSSL
;
A
#
# COMPACT_ATOMS: atom_id res chain seq x y z
N MET A 1 19.05 -4.31 10.73
CA MET A 1 17.70 -4.85 10.48
C MET A 1 16.94 -3.71 9.84
N LEU A 2 16.65 -3.79 8.54
CA LEU A 2 15.93 -2.74 7.83
C LEU A 2 14.42 -2.94 8.07
N ILE A 3 13.66 -1.84 8.06
CA ILE A 3 12.21 -1.87 8.27
C ILE A 3 11.58 -2.25 6.92
N PRO A 4 10.71 -3.28 6.84
CA PRO A 4 10.20 -3.80 5.58
C PRO A 4 9.64 -2.75 4.60
N ALA A 5 8.93 -1.74 5.11
CA ALA A 5 8.43 -0.65 4.29
C ALA A 5 9.57 0.22 3.73
N GLY A 6 10.63 0.49 4.50
CA GLY A 6 11.79 1.25 4.03
C GLY A 6 12.57 0.52 2.92
N ASP A 7 12.67 -0.81 3.01
CA ASP A 7 13.27 -1.62 1.93
C ASP A 7 12.46 -1.52 0.64
N ILE A 8 11.13 -1.60 0.75
CA ILE A 8 10.21 -1.49 -0.40
C ILE A 8 10.27 -0.09 -1.02
N THR A 9 10.20 0.96 -0.20
CA THR A 9 9.98 2.32 -0.71
C THR A 9 11.27 3.06 -1.03
N HIS A 10 12.35 2.85 -0.27
CA HIS A 10 13.62 3.58 -0.40
C HIS A 10 14.82 2.67 -0.73
N GLY A 11 14.64 1.35 -0.80
CA GLY A 11 15.75 0.42 -1.04
C GLY A 11 16.75 0.35 0.14
N GLY A 12 16.29 0.67 1.35
CA GLY A 12 17.09 0.65 2.58
C GLY A 12 17.07 1.98 3.32
N LEU A 13 18.24 2.55 3.61
CA LEU A 13 18.40 3.78 4.42
C LEU A 13 18.37 5.09 3.62
N SER A 14 17.99 5.03 2.34
CA SER A 14 17.85 6.24 1.52
C SER A 14 16.64 7.05 1.99
N LEU A 15 16.70 8.38 1.83
CA LEU A 15 15.55 9.28 2.04
C LEU A 15 14.73 9.46 0.76
N ASN A 16 15.27 9.03 -0.38
CA ASN A 16 14.58 9.12 -1.66
C ASN A 16 13.89 7.81 -1.99
N GLU A 17 12.66 7.91 -2.46
CA GLU A 17 11.91 6.78 -2.99
C GLU A 17 12.60 6.20 -4.23
N THR A 18 12.58 4.87 -4.35
CA THR A 18 13.17 4.19 -5.51
C THR A 18 12.30 4.41 -6.76
N PRO A 19 12.89 4.40 -7.97
CA PRO A 19 12.11 4.42 -9.21
C PRO A 19 11.06 3.31 -9.27
N ALA A 20 11.40 2.10 -8.81
CA ALA A 20 10.49 0.96 -8.78
C ALA A 20 9.25 1.22 -7.89
N TRP A 21 9.45 1.85 -6.73
CA TRP A 21 8.34 2.23 -5.85
C TRP A 21 7.49 3.35 -6.46
N LEU A 22 8.11 4.35 -7.09
CA LEU A 22 7.38 5.42 -7.79
C LEU A 22 6.50 4.88 -8.92
N GLU A 23 7.01 3.91 -9.69
CA GLU A 23 6.22 3.21 -10.72
C GLU A 23 5.09 2.39 -10.09
N ALA A 24 5.38 1.67 -8.99
CA ALA A 24 4.36 0.90 -8.30
C ALA A 24 3.21 1.77 -7.78
N LYS A 25 3.51 2.94 -7.20
CA LYS A 25 2.48 3.91 -6.79
C LYS A 25 1.60 4.32 -7.95
N LYS A 26 2.18 4.71 -9.09
CA LYS A 26 1.41 5.09 -10.28
C LYS A 26 0.46 3.98 -10.74
N VAL A 27 0.93 2.73 -10.71
CA VAL A 27 0.10 1.56 -11.06
C VAL A 27 -1.04 1.40 -10.07
N ILE A 28 -0.76 1.43 -8.76
CA ILE A 28 -1.78 1.29 -7.73
C ILE A 28 -2.84 2.39 -7.88
N GLU A 29 -2.42 3.64 -7.98
CA GLU A 29 -3.34 4.78 -8.10
C GLU A 29 -4.20 4.70 -9.35
N ALA A 30 -3.63 4.29 -10.49
CA ALA A 30 -4.34 4.16 -11.75
C ALA A 30 -5.34 2.98 -11.77
N GLU A 31 -5.04 1.89 -11.07
CA GLU A 31 -5.84 0.66 -11.09
C GLU A 31 -6.86 0.57 -9.94
N SER A 32 -6.64 1.26 -8.82
CA SER A 32 -7.56 1.23 -7.67
C SER A 32 -8.39 2.51 -7.52
N GLY A 33 -7.98 3.61 -8.14
CA GLY A 33 -8.54 4.93 -7.87
C GLY A 33 -8.22 5.47 -6.46
N TYR A 34 -7.25 4.86 -5.76
CA TYR A 34 -6.73 5.38 -4.50
C TYR A 34 -5.65 6.42 -4.78
N GLN A 35 -5.42 7.30 -3.80
CA GLN A 35 -4.20 8.09 -3.72
C GLN A 35 -3.27 7.43 -2.69
N ILE A 36 -2.01 7.20 -3.04
CA ILE A 36 -1.04 6.64 -2.11
C ILE A 36 -0.37 7.76 -1.32
N VAL A 37 -0.42 7.64 0.00
CA VAL A 37 0.26 8.55 0.92
C VAL A 37 1.10 7.73 1.88
N GLN A 38 2.38 8.07 1.99
CA GLN A 38 3.29 7.46 2.96
C GLN A 38 3.36 8.38 4.18
N TRP A 39 3.04 7.85 5.37
CA TRP A 39 3.12 8.59 6.63
C TRP A 39 4.18 7.98 7.52
N HIS A 40 5.03 8.83 8.10
CA HIS A 40 5.83 8.44 9.25
C HIS A 40 4.94 8.38 10.51
N ARG A 41 5.36 7.60 11.51
CA ARG A 41 4.53 7.30 12.70
C ARG A 41 4.09 8.56 13.44
N ASP A 42 4.98 9.53 13.55
CA ASP A 42 4.78 10.83 14.18
C ASP A 42 3.83 11.73 13.38
N GLU A 43 3.78 11.57 12.05
CA GLU A 43 2.97 12.36 11.12
C GLU A 43 1.53 11.85 10.96
N LEU A 44 1.19 10.72 11.58
CA LEU A 44 -0.17 10.18 11.46
C LEU A 44 -1.21 11.16 12.04
N SER A 45 -2.31 11.37 11.31
CA SER A 45 -3.49 12.06 11.83
C SER A 45 -4.06 11.36 13.07
N GLU A 46 -4.78 12.12 13.90
CA GLU A 46 -5.41 11.59 15.12
C GLU A 46 -6.38 10.43 14.83
N GLU A 47 -7.10 10.48 13.71
CA GLU A 47 -8.02 9.41 13.30
C GLU A 47 -7.27 8.10 13.01
N LEU A 48 -6.18 8.16 12.24
CA LEU A 48 -5.37 7.00 11.90
C LEU A 48 -4.61 6.47 13.12
N LYS A 49 -4.11 7.35 14.00
CA LYS A 49 -3.52 6.96 15.28
C LYS A 49 -4.51 6.14 16.12
N LYS A 50 -5.71 6.67 16.34
CA LYS A 50 -6.78 5.98 17.08
C LYS A 50 -7.16 4.65 16.45
N PHE A 51 -7.26 4.58 15.12
CA PHE A 51 -7.55 3.34 14.41
C PHE A 51 -6.47 2.29 14.64
N VAL A 52 -5.19 2.66 14.49
CA VAL A 52 -4.07 1.74 14.71
C VAL A 52 -4.03 1.25 16.16
N GLU A 53 -4.19 2.15 17.12
CA GLU A 53 -4.18 1.82 18.55
C GLU A 53 -5.36 0.92 18.94
N SER A 54 -6.57 1.25 18.52
CA SER A 54 -7.79 0.50 18.88
C SER A 54 -7.80 -0.91 18.28
N ASN A 55 -7.14 -1.13 17.14
CA ASN A 55 -7.04 -2.42 16.48
C ASN A 55 -5.72 -3.15 16.78
N ALA A 56 -4.86 -2.60 17.65
CA ALA A 56 -3.55 -3.13 17.98
C ALA A 56 -2.67 -3.44 16.74
N ILE A 57 -2.78 -2.62 15.69
CA ILE A 57 -2.07 -2.80 14.43
C ILE A 57 -0.58 -2.53 14.63
N ARG A 58 0.27 -3.40 14.07
CA ARG A 58 1.73 -3.26 14.16
C ARG A 58 2.28 -2.56 12.92
N TYR A 59 3.16 -1.58 13.14
CA TYR A 59 3.91 -0.95 12.06
C TYR A 59 5.05 -1.86 11.53
N PRO A 60 5.47 -1.68 10.26
CA PRO A 60 4.75 -0.93 9.22
C PRO A 60 3.48 -1.67 8.78
N THR A 61 2.52 -0.91 8.26
CA THR A 61 1.22 -1.42 7.78
C THR A 61 0.76 -0.61 6.57
N ILE A 62 -0.06 -1.21 5.70
CA ILE A 62 -0.85 -0.48 4.70
C ILE A 62 -2.31 -0.50 5.15
N VAL A 63 -2.93 0.68 5.17
CA VAL A 63 -4.35 0.87 5.50
C VAL A 63 -5.04 1.46 4.28
N SER A 64 -6.20 0.93 3.92
CA SER A 64 -7.07 1.54 2.93
C SER A 64 -8.16 2.38 3.61
N ARG A 65 -8.61 3.42 2.92
CA ARG A 65 -9.81 4.19 3.28
C ARG A 65 -10.85 3.95 2.19
N GLY A 66 -11.89 3.19 2.50
CA GLY A 66 -12.98 2.90 1.56
C GLY A 66 -13.82 4.14 1.24
N ALA A 67 -14.71 4.03 0.24
CA ALA A 67 -15.57 5.13 -0.22
C ALA A 67 -16.49 5.72 0.88
N GLY A 68 -16.73 4.98 1.97
CA GLY A 68 -17.48 5.44 3.15
C GLY A 68 -16.62 5.99 4.30
N GLY A 69 -15.32 6.19 4.09
CA GLY A 69 -14.38 6.64 5.13
C GLY A 69 -13.89 5.54 6.08
N ASN A 70 -14.42 4.32 5.96
CA ASN A 70 -14.00 3.18 6.78
C ASN A 70 -12.53 2.83 6.52
N LEU A 71 -11.74 2.80 7.60
CA LEU A 71 -10.35 2.37 7.59
C LEU A 71 -10.25 0.85 7.74
N SER A 72 -9.34 0.22 7.01
CA SER A 72 -9.08 -1.21 7.09
C SER A 72 -7.61 -1.51 6.84
N GLU A 73 -7.00 -2.34 7.67
CA GLU A 73 -5.65 -2.86 7.40
C GLU A 73 -5.72 -3.80 6.19
N VAL A 74 -4.91 -3.51 5.16
CA VAL A 74 -4.86 -4.32 3.94
C VAL A 74 -3.57 -5.11 3.82
N MET A 75 -2.47 -4.65 4.41
CA MET A 75 -1.23 -5.43 4.52
C MET A 75 -0.55 -5.20 5.86
N THR A 76 -0.32 -6.30 6.57
CA THR A 76 0.40 -6.34 7.84
C THR A 76 1.91 -6.21 7.66
N ASN A 77 2.64 -5.96 8.76
CA ASN A 77 4.10 -6.01 8.78
C ASN A 77 4.66 -7.33 8.21
N SER A 78 4.09 -8.47 8.59
CA SER A 78 4.55 -9.79 8.11
C SER A 78 4.36 -9.97 6.61
N GLU A 79 3.26 -9.44 6.05
CA GLU A 79 3.03 -9.48 4.61
C GLU A 79 4.01 -8.56 3.85
N LEU A 80 4.29 -7.37 4.39
CA LEU A 80 5.29 -6.47 3.84
C LEU A 80 6.70 -7.07 3.90
N ALA A 81 7.05 -7.74 5.00
CA ALA A 81 8.32 -8.46 5.12
C ALA A 81 8.44 -9.58 4.07
N ALA A 82 7.34 -10.25 3.75
CA ALA A 82 7.31 -11.28 2.71
C ALA A 82 7.54 -10.74 1.29
N CYS A 83 7.31 -9.44 1.07
CA CYS A 83 7.65 -8.77 -0.20
C CYS A 83 9.16 -8.56 -0.39
N LYS A 84 9.99 -8.73 0.65
CA LYS A 84 11.47 -8.68 0.56
C LYS A 84 12.03 -7.46 -0.17
N GLY A 85 11.41 -6.29 0.03
CA GLY A 85 11.83 -5.04 -0.62
C GLY A 85 11.36 -4.89 -2.08
N ASP A 86 10.60 -5.83 -2.63
CA ASP A 86 10.10 -5.76 -3.99
C ASP A 86 8.73 -5.05 -4.06
N ALA A 87 8.69 -3.92 -4.75
CA ALA A 87 7.49 -3.12 -4.96
C ALA A 87 6.43 -3.85 -5.82
N GLN A 88 6.84 -4.71 -6.75
CA GLN A 88 5.91 -5.48 -7.58
C GLN A 88 5.18 -6.56 -6.78
N SER A 89 5.85 -7.14 -5.79
CA SER A 89 5.24 -8.05 -4.82
C SER A 89 4.13 -7.35 -4.02
N VAL A 90 4.28 -6.06 -3.69
CA VAL A 90 3.21 -5.28 -3.04
C VAL A 90 1.99 -5.16 -3.95
N ILE A 91 2.18 -4.77 -5.22
CA ILE A 91 1.07 -4.67 -6.18
C ILE A 91 0.34 -6.01 -6.32
N SER A 92 1.11 -7.10 -6.45
CA SER A 92 0.55 -8.45 -6.58
C SER A 92 -0.33 -8.81 -5.38
N ARG A 93 0.14 -8.51 -4.16
CA ARG A 93 -0.63 -8.71 -2.92
C ARG A 93 -1.90 -7.86 -2.87
N LEU A 94 -1.82 -6.60 -3.28
CA LEU A 94 -2.99 -5.71 -3.33
C LEU A 94 -4.03 -6.18 -4.36
N ARG A 95 -3.58 -6.75 -5.49
CA ARG A 95 -4.47 -7.37 -6.49
C ARG A 95 -5.13 -8.64 -5.96
N GLU A 96 -4.38 -9.52 -5.30
CA GLU A 96 -4.93 -10.72 -4.64
C GLU A 96 -6.04 -10.37 -3.63
N LYS A 97 -5.91 -9.22 -2.97
CA LYS A 97 -6.89 -8.69 -2.00
C LYS A 97 -8.03 -7.89 -2.63
N GLY A 98 -8.05 -7.72 -3.96
CA GLY A 98 -9.06 -6.94 -4.67
C GLY A 98 -9.01 -5.43 -4.42
N ILE A 99 -7.94 -4.93 -3.80
CA ILE A 99 -7.71 -3.49 -3.57
C ILE A 99 -7.34 -2.81 -4.89
N VAL A 100 -6.49 -3.47 -5.67
CA VAL A 100 -6.09 -3.04 -7.00
C VAL A 100 -6.83 -3.92 -7.99
N GLN A 101 -7.71 -3.35 -8.80
CA GLN A 101 -8.41 -4.08 -9.83
C GLN A 101 -7.68 -3.87 -11.15
N GLN A 102 -7.16 -4.95 -11.72
CA GLN A 102 -6.77 -4.90 -13.12
C GLN A 102 -8.02 -4.46 -13.90
N LYS A 103 -7.91 -3.37 -14.68
CA LYS A 103 -8.93 -3.02 -15.66
C LYS A 103 -9.19 -4.30 -16.46
N ALA A 104 -10.38 -4.89 -16.29
CA ALA A 104 -10.81 -5.96 -17.16
C ALA A 104 -10.68 -5.44 -18.59
N PRO A 105 -10.10 -6.20 -19.54
CA PRO A 105 -10.13 -5.81 -20.93
C PRO A 105 -11.60 -5.60 -21.28
N SER A 106 -11.97 -4.35 -21.57
CA SER A 106 -13.30 -3.96 -22.00
C SER A 106 -13.65 -4.85 -23.19
N SER A 107 -14.52 -5.83 -22.95
CA SER A 107 -15.02 -6.71 -23.99
C SER A 107 -15.87 -5.85 -24.91
N SER A 108 -15.28 -5.34 -25.98
CA SER A 108 -16.01 -4.78 -27.11
C SER A 108 -16.84 -5.89 -27.72
N SER A 109 -18.06 -6.09 -27.24
CA SER A 109 -19.09 -6.80 -27.99
C SER A 109 -19.62 -5.82 -29.04
N SER A 110 -19.12 -5.98 -30.25
CA SER A 110 -19.71 -5.38 -31.44
C SER A 110 -21.11 -5.97 -31.65
N LEU A 111 -22.11 -5.09 -31.73
CA LEU A 111 -23.38 -5.33 -32.41
C LEU A 111 -23.52 -4.29 -33.53
#